data_AF-A0A2E7CN74-F1
#
_entry.id   AF-A0A2E7CN74-F1
#
_cell.length_a   1.000
_cell.length_b   1.000
_cell.length_c   1.000
_cell.angle_alpha   90.00
_cell.angle_beta   90.00
_cell.angle_gamma   90.00
#
_symmetry.space_group_name_H-M   'P 1'
#
loop_
_entity.id
_entity.type
_entity.pdbx_description
1 polymer ?
#
loop_
_entity_poly.entity_id
_entity_poly.type
_entity_poly.pdbx_seq_one_letter_code
_entity_poly.pdbx_strand_id
1 'polypeptide(L)'
;MPPAVAMGDMMKQDAPHCHAPIHPPGPVPTPTPHPGMPLAIMEGKPTVMVANKPAVTALSKSMPCMIPGCVPGGPGMVAKGSMTVKFAMMPAARINDMTAHTSCVAPIPSPVGKIMPPGQPTVMIGG
;
A
#
# COMPACT_ATOMS: atom_id res chain seq x y z
N MET A 1 14.45 -14.23 5.25
CA MET A 1 14.46 -12.90 4.59
C MET A 1 13.23 -12.82 3.70
N PRO A 2 12.40 -11.77 3.78
CA PRO A 2 11.24 -11.62 2.90
C PRO A 2 11.65 -11.27 1.46
N PRO A 3 10.83 -11.64 0.45
CA PRO A 3 11.04 -11.22 -0.93
C PRO A 3 11.03 -9.69 -1.10
N ALA A 4 11.81 -9.22 -2.08
CA ALA A 4 11.82 -7.84 -2.54
C ALA A 4 10.49 -7.47 -3.21
N VAL A 5 10.24 -6.18 -3.30
CA VAL A 5 9.04 -5.61 -3.93
C VAL A 5 9.47 -4.76 -5.14
N ALA A 6 8.76 -4.92 -6.24
CA ALA A 6 8.94 -4.16 -7.46
C ALA A 6 7.63 -3.47 -7.86
N MET A 7 7.74 -2.50 -8.76
CA MET A 7 6.58 -1.78 -9.29
C MET A 7 5.56 -2.76 -9.87
N GLY A 8 4.28 -2.57 -9.53
CA GLY A 8 3.17 -3.45 -9.90
C GLY A 8 2.86 -4.55 -8.87
N ASP A 9 3.71 -4.78 -7.87
CA ASP A 9 3.32 -5.57 -6.69
C ASP A 9 2.23 -4.85 -5.88
N MET A 10 1.52 -5.59 -5.04
CA MET A 10 0.30 -5.11 -4.40
C MET A 10 0.51 -4.80 -2.93
N MET A 11 -0.25 -3.84 -2.39
CA MET A 11 -0.41 -3.66 -0.95
C MET A 11 -1.89 -3.47 -0.59
N LYS A 12 -2.24 -3.73 0.67
CA LYS A 12 -3.64 -3.80 1.08
C LYS A 12 -3.80 -3.35 2.54
N GLN A 13 -4.88 -2.64 2.82
CA GLN A 13 -5.29 -2.31 4.18
C GLN A 13 -5.60 -3.59 4.98
N ASP A 14 -5.23 -3.60 6.26
CA ASP A 14 -5.39 -4.78 7.12
C ASP A 14 -6.86 -5.04 7.50
N ALA A 15 -7.68 -3.99 7.58
CA ALA A 15 -9.08 -4.06 7.97
C ALA A 15 -10.02 -3.44 6.91
N PRO A 16 -11.31 -3.84 6.91
CA PRO A 16 -12.37 -3.10 6.21
C PRO A 16 -12.42 -1.63 6.66
N HIS A 17 -12.86 -0.74 5.77
CA HIS A 17 -12.98 0.68 6.05
C HIS A 17 -14.11 1.34 5.27
N CYS A 18 -14.47 2.56 5.70
CA CYS A 18 -15.38 3.48 5.02
C CYS A 18 -14.66 4.80 4.75
N HIS A 19 -15.16 5.58 3.78
CA HIS A 19 -14.64 6.91 3.39
C HIS A 19 -15.72 8.01 3.46
N ALA A 20 -16.85 7.74 4.11
CA ALA A 20 -17.96 8.67 4.19
C ALA A 20 -17.64 9.85 5.13
N PRO A 21 -17.95 11.09 4.74
CA PRO A 21 -18.01 12.20 5.69
C PRO A 21 -18.95 11.82 6.84
N ILE A 22 -18.65 12.25 8.05
CA ILE A 22 -19.51 12.07 9.22
C ILE A 22 -20.87 12.73 8.94
N HIS A 23 -21.90 11.94 8.60
CA HIS A 23 -23.29 12.37 8.63
C HIS A 23 -24.05 11.52 9.67
N PRO A 24 -25.09 12.08 10.33
CA PRO A 24 -26.05 11.28 11.10
C PRO A 24 -26.56 10.13 10.22
N PRO A 25 -27.03 8.98 10.78
CA PRO A 25 -27.60 7.89 9.99
C PRO A 25 -28.73 8.40 9.09
N GLY A 26 -28.39 8.73 7.85
CA GLY A 26 -29.32 9.22 6.85
C GLY A 26 -30.00 8.05 6.14
N PRO A 27 -31.20 8.24 5.59
CA PRO A 27 -31.82 7.22 4.76
C PRO A 27 -30.93 6.92 3.54
N VAL A 28 -30.86 5.63 3.23
CA VAL A 28 -30.05 4.89 2.26
C VAL A 28 -29.67 5.68 0.98
N PRO A 29 -28.42 5.57 0.50
CA PRO A 29 -27.38 4.63 0.92
C PRO A 29 -26.34 5.26 1.84
N THR A 30 -26.43 4.91 3.13
CA THR A 30 -25.34 5.07 4.09
C THR A 30 -24.13 4.29 3.58
N PRO A 31 -22.92 4.89 3.53
CA PRO A 31 -21.76 4.18 3.01
C PRO A 31 -21.38 2.98 3.88
N THR A 32 -21.45 1.80 3.28
CA THR A 32 -21.12 0.52 3.91
C THR A 32 -19.60 0.28 3.87
N PRO A 33 -19.01 -0.30 4.93
CA PRO A 33 -17.62 -0.71 4.92
C PRO A 33 -17.35 -1.67 3.78
N HIS A 34 -16.24 -1.46 3.07
CA HIS A 34 -15.73 -2.45 2.14
C HIS A 34 -14.45 -3.08 2.70
N PRO A 35 -14.14 -4.33 2.35
CA PRO A 35 -12.86 -4.94 2.69
C PRO A 35 -11.69 -4.12 2.14
N GLY A 36 -10.53 -4.21 2.79
CA GLY A 36 -9.28 -3.72 2.18
C GLY A 36 -9.12 -4.28 0.76
N MET A 37 -8.61 -3.47 -0.16
CA MET A 37 -8.47 -3.85 -1.56
C MET A 37 -7.00 -3.85 -1.95
N PRO A 38 -6.53 -4.83 -2.74
CA PRO A 38 -5.20 -4.78 -3.30
C PRO A 38 -5.03 -3.53 -4.18
N LEU A 39 -4.02 -2.73 -3.88
CA LEU A 39 -3.61 -1.55 -4.65
C LEU A 39 -2.22 -1.78 -5.22
N ALA A 40 -2.07 -1.62 -6.53
CA ALA A 40 -0.78 -1.78 -7.20
C ALA A 40 0.16 -0.64 -6.81
N ILE A 41 1.41 -0.96 -6.48
CA ILE A 41 2.46 0.00 -6.20
C ILE A 41 2.97 0.55 -7.53
N MET A 42 2.69 1.83 -7.79
CA MET A 42 2.97 2.46 -9.09
C MET A 42 4.24 3.31 -9.06
N GLU A 43 4.79 3.58 -7.87
CA GLU A 43 6.05 4.31 -7.75
C GLU A 43 7.21 3.36 -7.44
N GLY A 44 8.06 3.10 -8.43
CA GLY A 44 9.36 2.46 -8.25
C GLY A 44 10.51 3.39 -8.59
N LYS A 45 11.72 3.02 -8.17
CA LYS A 45 12.96 3.74 -8.49
C LYS A 45 13.57 3.10 -9.75
N PRO A 46 13.56 3.78 -10.91
CA PRO A 46 13.95 3.17 -12.19
C PRO A 46 15.45 2.90 -12.31
N THR A 47 16.28 3.43 -11.40
CA THR A 47 17.73 3.20 -11.37
C THR A 47 18.11 1.84 -10.78
N VAL A 48 17.19 1.17 -10.08
CA VAL A 48 17.41 -0.16 -9.51
C VAL A 48 16.28 -1.07 -9.96
N MET A 49 16.63 -2.21 -10.55
CA MET A 49 15.64 -3.17 -11.06
C MET A 49 15.58 -4.41 -10.17
N VAL A 50 14.36 -4.81 -9.80
CA VAL A 50 14.06 -6.10 -9.17
C VAL A 50 13.20 -6.88 -10.15
N ALA A 51 13.71 -8.01 -10.65
CA ALA A 51 13.04 -8.81 -11.69
C ALA A 51 12.60 -7.98 -12.91
N ASN A 52 13.51 -7.15 -13.44
CA ASN A 52 13.30 -6.25 -14.59
C ASN A 52 12.24 -5.14 -14.41
N LYS A 53 11.78 -4.91 -13.18
CA LYS A 53 10.86 -3.82 -12.85
C LYS A 53 11.51 -2.85 -11.87
N PRO A 54 11.17 -1.55 -11.91
CA PRO A 54 11.68 -0.58 -10.96
C PRO A 54 11.47 -1.03 -9.51
N ALA A 55 12.51 -0.96 -8.70
CA ALA A 55 12.49 -1.42 -7.32
C ALA A 55 11.65 -0.49 -6.44
N VAL A 56 10.92 -1.04 -5.48
CA VAL A 56 10.08 -0.26 -4.55
C VAL A 56 10.86 0.04 -3.28
N THR A 57 10.66 1.24 -2.75
CA THR A 57 11.31 1.70 -1.51
C THR A 57 10.28 2.15 -0.50
N ALA A 58 10.73 2.45 0.72
CA ALA A 58 9.95 3.32 1.60
C ALA A 58 9.54 4.60 0.85
N LEU A 59 8.36 5.11 1.19
CA LEU A 59 7.68 6.26 0.59
C LEU A 59 7.10 6.05 -0.82
N SER A 60 7.36 4.91 -1.47
CA SER A 60 6.69 4.55 -2.73
C SER A 60 5.18 4.49 -2.55
N LYS A 61 4.45 4.98 -3.54
CA LYS A 61 2.99 5.08 -3.53
C LYS A 61 2.30 4.04 -4.40
N SER A 62 1.11 3.62 -3.96
CA SER A 62 0.20 2.84 -4.80
C SER A 62 -0.67 3.70 -5.70
N MET A 63 -1.44 3.03 -6.55
CA MET A 63 -2.66 3.60 -7.10
C MET A 63 -3.66 3.90 -5.97
N PRO A 64 -4.49 4.95 -6.07
CA PRO A 64 -5.58 5.18 -5.15
C PRO A 64 -6.68 4.10 -5.23
N CYS A 65 -7.50 4.01 -4.19
CA CYS A 65 -8.75 3.25 -4.19
C CYS A 65 -9.77 3.93 -5.13
N MET A 66 -10.19 3.23 -6.18
CA MET A 66 -11.14 3.73 -7.18
C MET A 66 -12.59 3.28 -6.97
N ILE A 67 -12.93 2.72 -5.81
CA ILE A 67 -14.33 2.39 -5.49
C ILE A 67 -15.11 3.72 -5.42
N PRO A 68 -16.31 3.85 -6.03
CA PRO A 68 -17.05 5.11 -6.07
C PRO A 68 -17.22 5.79 -4.70
N GLY A 69 -17.44 5.02 -3.63
CA GLY A 69 -17.54 5.53 -2.26
C GLY A 69 -16.21 5.94 -1.61
N CYS A 70 -15.09 5.78 -2.29
CA CYS A 70 -13.75 6.06 -1.79
C CYS A 70 -13.04 7.22 -2.47
N VAL A 71 -13.46 7.65 -3.67
CA VAL A 71 -12.69 8.55 -4.54
C VAL A 71 -12.43 9.92 -3.87
N PRO A 72 -11.19 10.45 -3.91
CA PRO A 72 -10.02 9.93 -4.61
C PRO A 72 -9.21 8.90 -3.81
N GLY A 73 -9.65 8.53 -2.60
CA GLY A 73 -9.20 7.36 -1.83
C GLY A 73 -7.70 7.17 -1.89
N GLY A 74 -6.97 8.01 -1.16
CA GLY A 74 -5.57 8.33 -1.42
C GLY A 74 -4.68 7.12 -1.71
N PRO A 75 -3.58 7.34 -2.42
CA PRO A 75 -2.61 6.27 -2.59
C PRO A 75 -2.14 5.86 -1.20
N GLY A 76 -2.04 4.56 -0.97
CA GLY A 76 -1.27 4.14 0.17
C GLY A 76 0.22 4.41 -0.08
N MET A 77 1.02 4.34 0.97
CA MET A 77 2.44 4.59 0.94
C MET A 77 3.18 3.49 1.70
N VAL A 78 4.32 3.05 1.18
CA VAL A 78 5.20 2.15 1.93
C VAL A 78 5.80 2.90 3.12
N ALA A 79 5.41 2.52 4.34
CA ALA A 79 5.81 3.19 5.58
C ALA A 79 7.08 2.59 6.19
N LYS A 80 7.38 1.32 5.90
CA LYS A 80 8.57 0.62 6.40
C LYS A 80 9.33 -0.04 5.25
N GLY A 81 10.65 -0.15 5.39
CA GLY A 81 11.52 -0.90 4.51
C GLY A 81 12.64 -1.59 5.30
N SER A 82 13.60 -2.17 4.60
CA SER A 82 14.83 -2.74 5.18
C SER A 82 15.66 -1.66 5.89
N MET A 83 16.23 -2.02 7.04
CA MET A 83 17.15 -1.14 7.78
C MET A 83 18.57 -1.15 7.20
N THR A 84 18.93 -2.18 6.43
CA THR A 84 20.31 -2.41 5.97
C THR A 84 20.44 -2.36 4.44
N VAL A 85 19.38 -2.67 3.70
CA VAL A 85 19.37 -2.65 2.24
C VAL A 85 18.64 -1.41 1.74
N LYS A 86 19.29 -0.67 0.84
CA LYS A 86 18.75 0.56 0.26
C LYS A 86 18.71 0.47 -1.27
N PHE A 87 17.65 0.98 -1.87
CA PHE A 87 17.57 1.26 -3.30
C PHE A 87 17.45 2.77 -3.49
N ALA A 88 18.28 3.36 -4.35
CA ALA A 88 18.34 4.81 -4.55
C ALA A 88 18.39 5.60 -3.22
N MET A 89 19.25 5.17 -2.30
CA MET A 89 19.43 5.75 -0.95
C MET A 89 18.22 5.67 0.00
N MET A 90 17.13 5.02 -0.39
CA MET A 90 15.95 4.79 0.46
C MET A 90 15.86 3.32 0.89
N PRO A 91 15.30 3.01 2.08
CA PRO A 91 15.03 1.64 2.52
C PRO A 91 14.32 0.80 1.45
N ALA A 92 14.86 -0.38 1.14
CA ALA A 92 14.25 -1.30 0.18
C ALA A 92 12.96 -1.90 0.75
N ALA A 93 11.87 -1.89 -0.02
CA ALA A 93 10.58 -2.45 0.40
C ALA A 93 10.53 -3.97 0.22
N ARG A 94 9.76 -4.63 1.09
CA ARG A 94 9.70 -6.09 1.21
C ARG A 94 8.28 -6.55 1.50
N ILE A 95 8.02 -7.82 1.24
CA ILE A 95 6.77 -8.43 1.67
C ILE A 95 6.54 -8.24 3.16
N ASN A 96 5.30 -7.93 3.52
CA ASN A 96 4.83 -7.61 4.87
C ASN A 96 5.38 -6.32 5.49
N ASP A 97 6.18 -5.52 4.77
CA ASP A 97 6.48 -4.17 5.23
C ASP A 97 5.18 -3.36 5.35
N MET A 98 5.13 -2.53 6.40
CA MET A 98 3.96 -1.74 6.75
C MET A 98 3.69 -0.67 5.69
N THR A 99 2.41 -0.47 5.37
CA THR A 99 1.94 0.60 4.50
C THR A 99 1.00 1.53 5.25
N ALA A 100 1.05 2.81 4.92
CA ALA A 100 0.17 3.84 5.44
C ALA A 100 -0.89 4.21 4.40
N HIS A 101 -2.15 4.23 4.80
CA HIS A 101 -3.31 4.57 3.98
C HIS A 101 -4.01 5.79 4.61
N THR A 102 -3.34 6.94 4.61
CA THR A 102 -3.73 8.12 5.40
C THR A 102 -5.09 8.73 5.03
N SER A 103 -5.65 8.36 3.88
CA SER A 103 -7.01 8.75 3.49
C SER A 103 -8.10 7.85 4.07
N CYS A 104 -7.76 6.68 4.60
CA CYS A 104 -8.70 5.70 5.15
C CYS A 104 -8.94 5.93 6.66
N VAL A 105 -9.34 7.15 7.04
CA VAL A 105 -9.38 7.60 8.46
C VAL A 105 -10.79 7.71 9.07
N ALA A 106 -11.87 7.64 8.30
CA ALA A 106 -13.22 7.84 8.86
C ALA A 106 -14.36 7.24 8.01
N PRO A 107 -15.48 6.78 8.62
CA PRO A 107 -15.75 6.58 10.06
C PRO A 107 -15.20 5.27 10.63
N ILE A 108 -14.88 4.29 9.78
CA ILE A 108 -14.21 3.04 10.19
C ILE A 108 -12.78 3.11 9.63
N PRO A 109 -11.79 3.41 10.49
CA PRO A 109 -10.44 3.67 10.05
C PRO A 109 -9.71 2.36 9.69
N SER A 110 -8.96 2.39 8.60
CA SER A 110 -7.95 1.38 8.28
C SER A 110 -6.72 2.06 7.66
N PRO A 111 -6.02 2.89 8.45
CA PRO A 111 -4.91 3.71 7.97
C PRO A 111 -3.62 2.91 7.80
N VAL A 112 -3.66 1.61 8.07
CA VAL A 112 -2.50 0.72 8.03
C VAL A 112 -2.79 -0.49 7.15
N GLY A 113 -1.74 -0.98 6.53
CA GLY A 113 -1.78 -2.17 5.70
C GLY A 113 -0.41 -2.79 5.58
N LYS A 114 -0.31 -3.74 4.64
CA LYS A 114 0.92 -4.45 4.33
C LYS A 114 1.09 -4.65 2.84
N ILE A 115 2.34 -4.76 2.41
CA ILE A 115 2.68 -5.26 1.09
C ILE A 115 2.35 -6.76 1.01
N MET A 116 1.59 -7.13 -0.01
CA MET A 116 1.05 -8.47 -0.23
C MET A 116 2.07 -9.39 -0.91
N PRO A 117 2.11 -10.69 -0.55
CA PRO A 117 2.79 -11.71 -1.33
C PRO A 117 2.29 -11.78 -2.79
N PRO A 118 3.10 -12.31 -3.74
CA PRO A 118 4.38 -12.99 -3.53
C PRO A 118 5.61 -12.07 -3.57
N GLY A 119 5.47 -10.85 -4.08
CA GLY A 119 6.62 -9.99 -4.40
C GLY A 119 7.50 -10.64 -5.46
N GLN A 120 8.82 -10.46 -5.35
CA GLN A 120 9.81 -11.04 -6.26
C GLN A 120 10.63 -12.13 -5.54
N PRO A 121 10.19 -13.41 -5.60
CA PRO A 121 10.73 -14.49 -4.75
C PRO A 121 12.20 -14.87 -5.02
N THR A 122 12.75 -14.46 -6.16
CA THR A 122 14.16 -14.68 -6.51
C THR A 122 15.10 -13.64 -5.90
N VAL A 123 14.58 -12.55 -5.35
CA VAL A 123 15.36 -11.47 -4.74
C VAL A 123 14.92 -11.33 -3.29
N MET A 124 15.82 -11.66 -2.36
CA MET A 124 15.52 -11.67 -0.94
C MET A 124 16.22 -10.50 -0.25
N ILE A 125 15.50 -9.75 0.58
CA ILE A 125 16.02 -8.55 1.25
C ILE A 125 16.13 -8.82 2.76
N GLY A 126 17.35 -8.77 3.28
CA GLY A 126 17.64 -8.88 4.70
C GLY A 126 17.46 -7.56 5.48
N GLY A 127 17.75 -7.62 6.79
CA GLY A 127 17.67 -6.49 7.72
C GLY A 127 16.26 -5.98 7.93
#